data_AF-Q9LPE4-F1
#
_entry.id   AF-Q9LPE4-F1
#
_cell.length_a   1.000
_cell.length_b   1.000
_cell.length_c   1.000
_cell.angle_alpha   90.00
_cell.angle_beta   90.00
_cell.angle_gamma   90.00
#
_symmetry.space_group_name_H-M   'P 1'
#
loop_
_entity.id
_entity.type
_entity.pdbx_description
1 polymer ?
#
loop_
_entity_poly.entity_id
_entity_poly.type
_entity_poly.pdbx_seq_one_letter_code
_entity_poly.pdbx_strand_id
1 'polypeptide(L)'
;MSEPSSVSGVKKVAIMPEIHIPAPVLAKIVSYVAEEGVDALKPFVKAGPLFKSAVYSKETLSCVRLDKSRYYMWWSMTHSIYYHFFTKCLEAKNPHALNALFYKPIAYENFAAECHRATVWAEHYGEYEA
;
A
#
# COMPACT_ATOMS: atom_id res chain seq x y z
N MET A 1 -41.08 -37.79 31.82
CA MET A 1 -40.85 -37.42 30.41
C MET A 1 -41.37 -36.01 30.23
N SER A 2 -40.48 -35.05 30.08
CA SER A 2 -40.80 -33.64 29.82
C SER A 2 -39.79 -33.15 28.79
N GLU A 3 -40.29 -32.59 27.70
CA GLU A 3 -39.56 -32.22 26.49
C GLU A 3 -38.51 -31.13 26.74
N PRO A 4 -37.37 -31.11 26.02
CA PRO A 4 -36.54 -29.92 25.93
C PRO A 4 -37.07 -28.98 24.84
N SER A 5 -37.51 -27.80 25.26
CA SER A 5 -37.92 -26.69 24.39
C SER A 5 -36.78 -26.27 23.46
N SER A 6 -37.03 -26.28 22.16
CA SER A 6 -36.15 -25.78 21.12
C SER A 6 -36.02 -24.25 21.19
N VAL A 7 -34.89 -23.73 21.66
CA VAL A 7 -34.53 -22.32 21.49
C VAL A 7 -33.79 -22.19 20.16
N SER A 8 -34.52 -21.87 19.09
CA SER A 8 -33.92 -21.51 17.81
C SER A 8 -33.31 -20.11 17.93
N GLY A 9 -32.01 -20.06 18.17
CA GLY A 9 -31.23 -18.83 18.13
C GLY A 9 -31.17 -18.28 16.71
N VAL A 10 -32.15 -17.46 16.33
CA VAL A 10 -32.09 -16.66 15.11
C VAL A 10 -31.00 -15.61 15.30
N LYS A 11 -29.80 -15.90 14.80
CA LYS A 11 -28.74 -14.90 14.65
C LYS A 11 -29.27 -13.82 13.70
N LYS A 12 -29.70 -12.68 14.25
CA LYS A 12 -30.01 -11.49 13.47
C LYS A 12 -28.70 -11.02 12.83
N VAL A 13 -28.45 -11.45 11.60
CA VAL A 13 -27.44 -10.85 10.74
C VAL A 13 -27.94 -9.44 10.45
N ALA A 14 -27.22 -8.44 10.96
CA ALA A 14 -27.49 -7.05 10.63
C ALA A 14 -27.28 -6.89 9.12
N ILE A 15 -28.37 -6.75 8.38
CA ILE A 15 -28.34 -6.36 6.97
C ILE A 15 -28.02 -4.87 6.99
N MET A 16 -26.73 -4.55 6.88
CA MET A 16 -26.33 -3.16 6.64
C MET A 16 -26.83 -2.79 5.24
N PRO A 17 -27.60 -1.70 5.09
CA PRO A 17 -27.97 -1.22 3.77
C PRO A 17 -26.71 -0.95 2.96
N GLU A 18 -26.72 -1.34 1.69
CA GLU A 18 -25.61 -1.11 0.78
C GLU A 18 -25.41 0.41 0.61
N ILE A 19 -24.40 0.95 1.29
CA ILE A 19 -24.08 2.38 1.23
C ILE A 19 -23.42 2.65 -0.11
N HIS A 20 -24.14 3.32 -1.01
CA HIS A 20 -23.59 3.80 -2.27
C HIS A 20 -22.78 5.08 -2.04
N ILE A 21 -21.46 5.01 -2.24
CA ILE A 21 -20.58 6.18 -2.22
C ILE A 21 -20.22 6.52 -3.67
N PRO A 22 -20.49 7.75 -4.15
CA PRO A 22 -20.08 8.19 -5.48
C PRO A 22 -18.56 8.07 -5.67
N ALA A 23 -18.13 7.58 -6.83
CA ALA A 23 -16.71 7.33 -7.11
C ALA A 23 -15.78 8.54 -6.87
N PRO A 24 -16.14 9.80 -7.23
CA PRO A 24 -15.30 10.96 -6.94
C PRO A 24 -15.13 11.23 -5.44
N VAL A 25 -16.18 11.01 -4.65
CA VAL A 25 -16.15 11.17 -3.20
C VAL A 25 -15.26 10.09 -2.57
N LEU A 26 -15.40 8.84 -3.04
CA LEU A 26 -14.55 7.76 -2.58
C LEU A 26 -13.08 8.00 -2.92
N ALA A 27 -12.78 8.47 -4.13
CA ALA A 27 -11.43 8.86 -4.53
C ALA A 27 -10.84 9.93 -3.60
N LYS A 28 -11.65 10.94 -3.23
CA LYS A 28 -11.23 11.99 -2.30
C LYS A 28 -10.97 11.47 -0.88
N ILE A 29 -11.80 10.56 -0.38
CA ILE A 29 -11.58 9.91 0.91
C ILE A 29 -10.26 9.13 0.89
N VAL A 30 -10.07 8.30 -0.14
CA VAL A 30 -8.86 7.49 -0.30
C VAL A 30 -7.63 8.35 -0.50
N SER A 31 -7.73 9.52 -1.16
CA SER A 31 -6.61 10.44 -1.32
C SER A 31 -6.12 11.01 0.02
N TYR A 32 -7.02 11.27 0.97
CA TYR A 32 -6.61 11.67 2.33
C TYR A 32 -5.89 10.54 3.07
N VAL A 33 -6.38 9.31 2.93
CA VAL A 33 -5.70 8.14 3.52
C VAL A 33 -4.32 7.91 2.88
N ALA A 34 -4.16 8.27 1.61
CA ALA A 34 -2.89 8.17 0.89
C ALA A 34 -1.79 9.07 1.46
N GLU A 35 -2.14 10.10 2.23
CA GLU A 35 -1.17 10.91 2.97
C GLU A 35 -0.49 10.12 4.10
N GLU A 36 -1.10 9.01 4.55
CA GLU A 36 -0.49 8.04 5.46
C GLU A 36 0.46 7.06 4.76
N GLY A 37 0.62 7.20 3.46
CA GLY A 37 1.54 6.41 2.65
C GLY A 37 0.89 5.16 2.07
N VAL A 38 1.67 4.41 1.29
CA VAL A 38 1.16 3.30 0.47
C VAL A 38 0.61 2.15 1.31
N ASP A 39 1.14 1.91 2.50
CA ASP A 39 0.68 0.82 3.37
C ASP A 39 -0.77 1.02 3.82
N ALA A 40 -1.18 2.27 4.04
CA ALA A 40 -2.57 2.62 4.38
C ALA A 40 -3.56 2.33 3.24
N LEU A 41 -3.08 2.21 1.99
CA LEU A 41 -3.90 1.92 0.82
C LEU A 41 -4.11 0.42 0.57
N LYS A 42 -3.28 -0.45 1.16
CA LYS A 42 -3.36 -1.92 0.97
C LYS A 42 -4.73 -2.50 1.34
N PRO A 43 -5.40 -2.09 2.45
CA PRO A 43 -6.74 -2.58 2.77
C PRO A 43 -7.78 -2.22 1.69
N PHE A 44 -7.70 -1.03 1.11
CA PHE A 44 -8.62 -0.59 0.06
C PHE A 44 -8.46 -1.41 -1.23
N VAL A 45 -7.23 -1.75 -1.61
CA VAL A 45 -6.99 -2.65 -2.75
C VAL A 45 -7.60 -4.03 -2.52
N LYS A 46 -7.54 -4.53 -1.28
CA LYS A 46 -8.12 -5.83 -0.88
C LYS A 46 -9.64 -5.80 -0.74
N ALA A 47 -10.22 -4.65 -0.41
CA ALA A 47 -11.66 -4.49 -0.18
C ALA A 47 -12.51 -4.69 -1.44
N GLY A 48 -11.94 -4.53 -2.63
CA GLY A 48 -12.58 -4.91 -3.90
C GLY A 48 -12.35 -3.92 -5.04
N PRO A 49 -12.94 -4.18 -6.22
CA PRO A 49 -12.70 -3.41 -7.44
C PRO A 49 -13.03 -1.92 -7.30
N LEU A 50 -14.12 -1.57 -6.60
CA LEU A 50 -14.53 -0.18 -6.40
C LEU A 50 -13.45 0.63 -5.65
N PHE A 51 -12.98 0.10 -4.52
CA PHE A 51 -11.94 0.73 -3.71
C PHE A 51 -10.57 0.71 -4.40
N LYS A 52 -10.26 -0.36 -5.15
CA LYS A 52 -9.08 -0.41 -6.01
C LYS A 52 -9.11 0.73 -7.05
N SER A 53 -10.24 0.96 -7.72
CA SER A 53 -10.37 2.08 -8.65
C SER A 53 -10.16 3.44 -7.98
N ALA A 54 -10.59 3.62 -6.73
CA ALA A 54 -10.32 4.82 -5.96
C ALA A 54 -8.82 5.00 -5.61
N VAL A 55 -8.13 3.90 -5.26
CA VAL A 55 -6.67 3.90 -5.02
C VAL A 55 -5.90 4.31 -6.27
N TYR A 56 -6.32 3.82 -7.44
CA TYR A 56 -5.69 4.13 -8.73
C TYR A 56 -6.28 5.37 -9.42
N SER A 57 -7.09 6.16 -8.71
CA SER A 57 -7.59 7.43 -9.25
C SER A 57 -6.44 8.45 -9.36
N LYS A 58 -6.56 9.39 -10.29
CA LYS A 58 -5.59 10.50 -10.42
C LYS A 58 -5.47 11.30 -9.13
N GLU A 59 -6.59 11.52 -8.43
CA GLU A 59 -6.65 12.23 -7.15
C GLU A 59 -5.67 11.59 -6.15
N THR A 60 -5.84 10.29 -5.87
CA THR A 60 -5.01 9.52 -4.95
C THR A 60 -3.55 9.41 -5.41
N LEU A 61 -3.33 9.03 -6.68
CA LEU A 61 -2.00 8.79 -7.21
C LEU A 61 -1.14 10.05 -7.21
N SER A 62 -1.74 11.23 -7.40
CA SER A 62 -1.02 12.50 -7.41
C SER A 62 -0.51 12.94 -6.04
N CYS A 63 -1.17 12.52 -4.94
CA CYS A 63 -0.89 12.99 -3.58
C CYS A 63 -0.30 11.94 -2.64
N VAL A 64 -0.33 10.65 -3.00
CA VAL A 64 0.17 9.58 -2.13
C VAL A 64 1.61 9.84 -1.67
N ARG A 65 1.83 9.74 -0.36
CA ARG A 65 3.12 10.00 0.30
C ARG A 65 4.04 8.80 0.19
N LEU A 66 4.68 8.64 -0.98
CA LEU A 66 5.62 7.53 -1.22
C LEU A 66 6.82 7.59 -0.26
N ASP A 67 7.27 8.79 0.09
CA ASP A 67 8.41 9.07 0.98
C ASP A 67 8.25 8.54 2.41
N LYS A 68 7.02 8.19 2.84
CA LYS A 68 6.80 7.49 4.12
C LYS A 68 7.41 6.07 4.12
N SER A 69 7.67 5.48 2.96
CA SER A 69 8.41 4.22 2.84
C SER A 69 9.91 4.51 2.69
N ARG A 70 10.75 3.89 3.53
CA ARG A 70 12.22 4.02 3.43
C ARG A 70 12.79 3.60 2.07
N TYR A 71 12.09 2.69 1.39
CA TYR A 71 12.56 2.08 0.14
C TYR A 71 11.88 2.66 -1.11
N TYR A 72 11.14 3.77 -0.98
CA TYR A 72 10.31 4.28 -2.07
C TYR A 72 11.10 4.67 -3.32
N MET A 73 12.35 5.12 -3.17
CA MET A 73 13.22 5.43 -4.31
C MET A 73 13.48 4.20 -5.18
N TRP A 74 13.52 3.02 -4.56
CA TRP A 74 13.74 1.74 -5.21
C TRP A 74 12.53 1.25 -6.01
N TRP A 75 11.36 1.85 -5.80
CA TRP A 75 10.15 1.50 -6.54
C TRP A 75 10.19 1.92 -8.01
N SER A 76 11.16 2.75 -8.39
CA SER A 76 11.48 3.09 -9.78
C SER A 76 12.17 1.96 -10.57
N MET A 77 12.49 0.85 -9.93
CA MET A 77 13.12 -0.32 -10.54
C MET A 77 12.08 -1.30 -11.07
N THR A 78 12.31 -1.82 -12.28
CA THR A 78 11.37 -2.72 -12.98
C THR A 78 11.05 -4.02 -12.23
N HIS A 79 11.96 -4.48 -11.37
CA HIS A 79 11.79 -5.69 -10.55
C HIS A 79 11.20 -5.40 -9.17
N SER A 80 10.91 -4.14 -8.82
CA SER A 80 10.19 -3.83 -7.58
C SER A 80 8.74 -4.32 -7.68
N ILE A 81 8.23 -4.93 -6.61
CA ILE A 81 6.82 -5.30 -6.49
C ILE A 81 5.88 -4.08 -6.59
N TYR A 82 6.39 -2.88 -6.30
CA TYR A 82 5.66 -1.62 -6.38
C TYR A 82 5.83 -0.91 -7.73
N TYR A 83 6.60 -1.46 -8.67
CA TYR A 83 6.95 -0.79 -9.94
C TYR A 83 5.74 -0.35 -10.75
N HIS A 84 4.71 -1.19 -10.83
CA HIS A 84 3.49 -0.85 -11.55
C HIS A 84 2.76 0.32 -10.88
N PHE A 85 2.61 0.29 -9.56
CA PHE A 85 1.99 1.38 -8.80
C PHE A 85 2.79 2.68 -8.91
N PHE A 86 4.13 2.58 -8.84
CA PHE A 86 5.03 3.71 -9.01
C PHE A 86 4.90 4.35 -10.40
N THR A 87 4.85 3.56 -11.47
CA THR A 87 4.61 4.06 -12.83
C THR A 87 3.29 4.83 -12.92
N LYS A 88 2.23 4.35 -12.26
CA LYS A 88 0.95 5.08 -12.19
C LYS A 88 1.06 6.40 -11.42
N CYS A 89 1.86 6.46 -10.37
CA CYS A 89 2.15 7.71 -9.67
C CYS A 89 2.94 8.70 -10.56
N LEU A 90 3.88 8.21 -11.37
CA LEU A 90 4.59 9.03 -12.36
C LEU A 90 3.66 9.60 -13.42
N GLU A 91 2.78 8.77 -14.00
CA GLU A 91 1.75 9.21 -14.95
C GLU A 91 0.86 10.32 -14.35
N ALA A 92 0.56 10.22 -13.04
CA ALA A 92 -0.21 11.21 -12.29
C ALA A 92 0.61 12.44 -11.85
N LYS A 93 1.90 12.55 -12.23
CA LYS A 93 2.83 13.61 -11.83
C LYS A 93 3.03 13.75 -10.32
N ASN A 94 3.03 12.63 -9.60
CA ASN A 94 3.29 12.62 -8.16
C ASN A 94 4.70 13.18 -7.86
N PRO A 95 4.84 14.16 -6.96
CA PRO A 95 6.11 14.81 -6.69
C PRO A 95 7.16 13.85 -6.10
N HIS A 96 6.75 12.90 -5.27
CA HIS A 96 7.66 11.90 -4.69
C HIS A 96 8.13 10.89 -5.73
N ALA A 97 7.25 10.51 -6.66
CA ALA A 97 7.63 9.61 -7.75
C ALA A 97 8.63 10.28 -8.70
N LEU A 98 8.37 11.54 -9.05
CA LEU A 98 9.31 12.36 -9.84
C LEU A 98 10.65 12.50 -9.12
N ASN A 99 10.64 12.81 -7.82
CA ASN A 99 11.83 12.91 -7.00
C ASN A 99 12.65 11.60 -7.02
N ALA A 100 12.00 10.45 -6.77
CA ALA A 100 12.63 9.15 -6.84
C ALA A 100 13.26 8.84 -8.23
N LEU A 101 12.63 9.29 -9.31
CA LEU A 101 13.16 9.12 -10.67
C LEU A 101 14.40 9.99 -10.91
N PHE A 102 14.38 11.26 -10.48
CA PHE A 102 15.51 12.19 -10.64
C PHE A 102 16.75 11.75 -9.87
N TYR A 103 16.59 11.24 -8.65
CA TYR A 103 17.70 10.82 -7.79
C TYR A 103 17.99 9.32 -7.85
N LYS A 104 17.42 8.61 -8.84
CA LYS A 104 17.54 7.16 -9.00
C LYS A 104 18.99 6.62 -8.93
N PRO A 105 20.00 7.27 -9.55
CA PRO A 105 21.39 6.79 -9.46
C PRO A 105 21.94 6.81 -8.02
N ILE A 106 21.69 7.89 -7.28
CA ILE A 106 22.18 8.08 -5.91
C ILE A 106 21.46 7.12 -4.94
N ALA A 107 20.15 6.92 -5.15
CA ALA A 107 19.37 5.99 -4.34
C ALA A 107 19.86 4.54 -4.45
N TYR A 108 20.30 4.13 -5.65
CA TYR A 108 20.88 2.81 -5.87
C TYR A 108 22.18 2.63 -5.09
N GLU A 109 23.10 3.59 -5.18
CA GLU A 109 24.39 3.53 -4.48
C GLU A 109 24.21 3.48 -2.96
N ASN A 110 23.32 4.30 -2.41
CA ASN A 110 23.05 4.32 -0.97
C ASN A 110 22.43 3.01 -0.47
N PHE A 111 21.46 2.45 -1.21
CA PHE A 111 20.84 1.18 -0.85
C PHE A 111 21.79 0.00 -1.02
N ALA A 112 22.54 -0.06 -2.14
CA ALA A 112 23.55 -1.09 -2.33
C ALA A 112 24.58 -1.03 -1.20
N ALA A 113 25.04 0.18 -0.83
CA ALA A 113 25.94 0.36 0.30
C ALA A 113 25.30 -0.09 1.63
N GLU A 114 24.01 0.16 1.86
CA GLU A 114 23.30 -0.28 3.08
C GLU A 114 23.10 -1.80 3.14
N CYS A 115 22.70 -2.44 2.04
CA CYS A 115 22.62 -3.89 1.93
C CYS A 115 24.00 -4.55 2.10
N HIS A 116 25.03 -4.04 1.42
CA HIS A 116 26.40 -4.52 1.61
C HIS A 116 26.87 -4.33 3.05
N ARG A 117 26.55 -3.19 3.69
CA ARG A 117 26.84 -3.00 5.12
C ARG A 117 26.12 -4.06 5.96
N ALA A 118 24.83 -4.27 5.75
CA ALA A 118 24.04 -5.26 6.49
C ALA A 118 24.58 -6.69 6.32
N THR A 119 25.03 -7.06 5.11
CA THR A 119 25.71 -8.34 4.86
C THR A 119 27.04 -8.43 5.61
N VAL A 120 27.84 -7.35 5.61
CA VAL A 120 29.11 -7.31 6.36
C VAL A 120 28.89 -7.40 7.88
N TRP A 121 27.83 -6.79 8.41
CA TRP A 121 27.45 -6.95 9.83
C TRP A 121 26.99 -8.39 10.12
N ALA A 122 26.22 -9.03 9.23
CA ALA A 122 25.82 -10.43 9.39
C ALA A 122 27.03 -11.40 9.35
N GLU A 123 28.01 -11.12 8.49
CA GLU A 123 29.28 -11.87 8.43
C GLU A 123 30.15 -11.67 9.66
N HIS A 124 30.13 -10.48 10.28
CA HIS A 124 30.95 -10.18 11.46
C HIS A 124 30.39 -10.76 12.77
N TYR A 125 29.07 -11.00 12.83
CA TYR A 125 28.39 -11.56 14.01
C TYR A 125 27.91 -13.01 13.84
N GLY A 126 28.17 -13.64 12.68
CA GLY A 126 28.07 -15.10 12.53
C GLY A 126 26.65 -15.67 12.64
N GLU A 127 25.64 -15.02 12.07
CA GLU A 127 24.32 -15.64 11.91
C GLU A 127 24.28 -16.52 10.65
N TYR A 128 25.00 -17.64 10.69
CA TYR A 128 24.66 -18.83 9.92
C TYR A 128 24.27 -19.92 10.93
N GLU A 129 23.02 -19.87 11.43
CA GLU A 129 22.44 -21.06 12.05
C GLU A 129 21.64 -21.85 11.00
N ALA A 130 22.21 -23.03 10.68
CA ALA A 130 21.65 -24.27 10.12
C ALA A 130 20.84 -24.23 8.80
#